data_AF-A0A0B5DCQ7-F1
#
_entry.id   AF-A0A0B5DCQ7-F1
#
_cell.length_a   1.000
_cell.length_b   1.000
_cell.length_c   1.000
_cell.angle_alpha   90.00
_cell.angle_beta   90.00
_cell.angle_gamma   90.00
#
_symmetry.space_group_name_H-M   'P 1'
#
loop_
_entity.id
_entity.type
_entity.pdbx_description
1 polymer ?
#
loop_
_entity_poly.entity_id
_entity_poly.type
_entity_poly.pdbx_seq_one_letter_code
_entity_poly.pdbx_strand_id
1 'polypeptide(L)'
;MGVSGAGKSTVGELLAARLGVPYRDGDDLHLPGSITKMSAGVPLLDADRLPWLHRVGGWLAARPDGGVIACSALRRSYRDLIREACPDAVFVHVHGPRELLASRVRGREGHFMPSSLLDSQLALLEPLAPDEAGTEFDAAHSPTVLVERIYAGLMSTPKTALVIVDVQNDFCPGGSLATDRGDEVARLIGEYQDSHGDRYAHVVATQDWHIDPGAHFSDNPDYVDSWPVHCVADSEGAAMHRDVRTDAIEAYFRKGAYTAAYSGFEGDADGVSMRDWLRERGVEKLDIVGIATDHCVRATALDALEADFEVRVLTDMCSPVDEARGEAALQELVKAGAQLS
;
A
#
# COMPACT_ATOMS: atom_id res chain seq x y z
N MET A 1 6.44 -5.09 17.25
CA MET A 1 5.81 -4.17 18.23
C MET A 1 4.64 -4.81 18.97
N GLY A 2 4.05 -4.12 19.95
CA GLY A 2 2.94 -4.60 20.79
C GLY A 2 3.08 -4.20 22.27
N VAL A 3 2.02 -4.33 23.05
CA VAL A 3 2.08 -4.03 24.50
C VAL A 3 2.78 -5.14 25.29
N SER A 4 3.03 -4.94 26.59
CA SER A 4 3.61 -5.99 27.44
C SER A 4 2.68 -7.20 27.55
N GLY A 5 3.27 -8.39 27.71
CA GLY A 5 2.53 -9.66 27.68
C GLY A 5 2.18 -10.17 26.27
N ALA A 6 2.34 -9.37 25.21
CA ALA A 6 2.03 -9.79 23.84
C ALA A 6 2.95 -10.89 23.31
N GLY A 7 4.15 -11.06 23.89
CA GLY A 7 5.13 -12.07 23.43
C GLY A 7 6.18 -11.55 22.45
N LYS A 8 6.32 -10.22 22.32
CA LYS A 8 7.27 -9.56 21.40
C LYS A 8 8.68 -10.12 21.43
N SER A 9 9.32 -10.20 22.60
CA SER A 9 10.72 -10.63 22.71
C SER A 9 10.90 -12.07 22.23
N THR A 10 10.00 -12.97 22.66
CA THR A 10 9.99 -14.37 22.22
C THR A 10 9.77 -14.52 20.71
N VAL A 11 8.77 -13.82 20.16
CA VAL A 11 8.51 -13.84 18.70
C VAL A 11 9.68 -13.22 17.94
N GLY A 12 10.26 -12.12 18.44
CA GLY A 12 11.37 -11.41 17.83
C GLY A 12 12.65 -12.25 17.78
N GLU A 13 13.02 -12.92 18.86
CA GLU A 13 14.18 -13.82 18.92
C GLU A 13 14.04 -14.98 17.93
N LEU A 14 12.88 -15.65 17.94
CA LEU A 14 12.62 -16.78 17.06
C LEU A 14 12.57 -16.36 15.59
N LEU A 15 11.97 -15.20 15.29
CA LEU A 15 11.92 -14.66 13.94
C LEU A 15 13.32 -14.27 13.43
N ALA A 16 14.12 -13.61 14.27
CA ALA A 16 15.49 -13.25 13.92
C ALA A 16 16.34 -14.48 13.60
N ALA A 17 16.24 -15.52 14.43
CA ALA A 17 16.90 -16.80 14.20
C ALA A 17 16.41 -17.46 12.89
N ARG A 18 15.11 -17.39 12.61
CA ARG A 18 14.50 -17.94 11.39
C ARG A 18 14.92 -17.22 10.12
N LEU A 19 15.13 -15.90 10.19
CA LEU A 19 15.60 -15.03 9.10
C LEU A 19 17.13 -15.05 8.96
N GLY A 20 17.87 -15.52 9.98
CA GLY A 20 19.33 -15.46 9.99
C GLY A 20 19.90 -14.05 10.25
N VAL A 21 19.13 -13.17 10.90
CA VAL A 21 19.51 -11.78 11.17
C VAL A 21 19.68 -11.51 12.68
N PRO A 22 20.37 -10.44 13.10
CA PRO A 22 20.51 -10.09 14.51
C PRO A 22 19.18 -9.75 15.18
N TYR A 23 19.02 -10.17 16.42
CA TYR A 23 17.95 -9.75 17.32
C TYR A 23 18.44 -8.68 18.31
N ARG A 24 17.55 -7.78 18.73
CA ARG A 24 17.73 -6.94 19.92
C ARG A 24 16.41 -6.74 20.66
N ASP A 25 16.47 -6.73 21.99
CA ASP A 25 15.35 -6.19 22.77
C ASP A 25 15.46 -4.67 22.83
N GLY A 26 14.40 -3.98 22.41
CA GLY A 26 14.34 -2.53 22.41
C GLY A 26 14.42 -1.95 23.82
N ASP A 27 14.05 -2.71 24.85
CA ASP A 27 14.14 -2.24 26.23
C ASP A 27 15.61 -1.94 26.62
N ASP A 28 16.60 -2.62 26.01
CA ASP A 28 18.04 -2.39 26.21
C ASP A 28 18.54 -1.05 25.65
N LEU A 29 17.72 -0.35 24.86
CA LEU A 29 18.08 0.93 24.25
C LEU A 29 17.61 2.14 25.06
N HIS A 30 16.79 1.92 26.09
CA HIS A 30 16.30 3.00 26.94
C HIS A 30 17.44 3.72 27.66
N LEU A 31 17.24 5.01 27.92
CA LEU A 31 18.14 5.78 28.75
C LEU A 31 18.01 5.36 30.22
N PRO A 32 19.07 5.49 31.04
CA PRO A 32 19.02 5.14 32.46
C PRO A 32 17.84 5.79 33.21
N GLY A 33 17.51 7.05 32.92
CA GLY A 33 16.37 7.74 33.53
C GLY A 33 15.00 7.14 33.16
N SER A 34 14.84 6.67 31.91
CA SER A 34 13.62 5.98 31.47
C SER A 34 13.49 4.62 32.16
N ILE A 35 14.61 3.89 32.31
CA ILE A 35 14.64 2.62 33.06
C ILE A 35 14.21 2.87 34.51
N THR A 36 14.77 3.87 35.19
CA THR A 36 14.39 4.22 36.56
C THR A 36 12.88 4.51 36.69
N LYS A 37 12.30 5.30 35.78
CA LYS A 37 10.86 5.59 35.77
C LYS A 37 10.02 4.31 35.63
N MET A 38 10.34 3.48 34.63
CA MET A 38 9.59 2.24 34.39
C MET A 38 9.72 1.25 35.56
N SER A 39 10.91 1.10 36.14
CA SER A 39 11.13 0.26 37.33
C SER A 39 10.35 0.75 38.56
N ALA A 40 10.05 2.05 38.64
CA ALA A 40 9.19 2.63 39.67
C ALA A 40 7.68 2.57 39.33
N GLY A 41 7.30 1.95 38.20
CA GLY A 41 5.91 1.91 37.74
C GLY A 41 5.40 3.23 37.18
N VAL A 42 6.28 4.19 36.90
CA VAL A 42 5.95 5.49 36.31
C VAL A 42 5.94 5.36 34.78
N PRO A 43 4.81 5.62 34.10
CA PRO A 43 4.74 5.58 32.65
C PRO A 43 5.69 6.60 32.01
N LEU A 44 6.31 6.22 30.88
CA LEU A 44 7.12 7.13 30.07
C LEU A 44 6.24 8.06 29.25
N LEU A 45 6.58 9.35 29.27
CA LEU A 45 5.99 10.36 28.38
C LEU A 45 6.70 10.36 27.01
N ASP A 46 6.13 11.05 26.03
CA ASP A 46 6.66 11.12 24.67
C ASP A 46 8.11 11.66 24.64
N ALA A 47 8.40 12.67 25.47
CA ALA A 47 9.75 13.22 25.64
C ALA A 47 10.76 12.19 26.19
N ASP A 48 10.32 11.24 27.01
CA ASP A 48 11.16 10.16 27.53
C ASP A 48 11.41 9.06 26.48
N ARG A 49 10.51 8.94 25.50
CA ARG A 49 10.55 7.94 24.43
C ARG A 49 11.33 8.41 23.20
N LEU A 50 11.34 9.71 22.92
CA LEU A 50 11.97 10.27 21.72
C LEU A 50 13.44 9.81 21.52
N PRO A 51 14.35 9.90 22.51
CA PRO A 51 15.73 9.44 22.31
C PRO A 51 15.82 7.92 22.09
N TRP A 52 14.90 7.15 22.67
CA TRP A 52 14.83 5.70 22.52
C TRP A 52 14.36 5.31 21.11
N LEU A 53 13.36 6.02 20.55
CA LEU A 53 12.87 5.79 19.19
C LEU A 53 13.96 6.03 18.14
N HIS A 54 14.73 7.11 18.26
CA HIS A 54 15.87 7.35 17.37
C HIS A 54 16.95 6.26 17.49
N ARG A 55 17.18 5.71 18.68
CA ARG A 55 18.13 4.59 18.85
C ARG A 55 17.61 3.30 18.22
N VAL A 56 16.31 3.04 18.29
CA VAL A 56 15.67 1.89 17.63
C VAL A 56 15.83 2.02 16.11
N GLY A 57 15.43 3.15 15.53
CA GLY A 57 15.57 3.41 14.10
C GLY A 57 17.03 3.36 13.63
N GLY A 58 17.94 4.02 14.35
CA GLY A 58 19.37 4.00 14.03
C GLY A 58 20.02 2.60 14.15
N TRP A 59 19.54 1.76 15.06
CA TRP A 59 20.02 0.38 15.17
C TRP A 59 19.60 -0.48 13.96
N LEU A 60 18.36 -0.30 13.48
CA LEU A 60 17.87 -0.95 12.26
C LEU A 60 18.64 -0.45 11.04
N ALA A 61 18.76 0.86 10.87
CA ALA A 61 19.44 1.49 9.73
C ALA A 61 20.91 1.08 9.58
N ALA A 62 21.59 0.78 10.69
CA ALA A 62 22.98 0.33 10.69
C ALA A 62 23.17 -1.13 10.22
N ARG A 63 22.11 -1.82 9.77
CA ARG A 63 22.12 -3.24 9.40
C ARG A 63 21.57 -3.45 7.98
N PRO A 64 22.42 -3.36 6.95
CA PRO A 64 21.97 -3.56 5.56
C PRO A 64 21.46 -4.99 5.32
N ASP A 65 21.98 -5.98 6.05
CA ASP A 65 21.55 -7.38 5.97
C ASP A 65 20.28 -7.67 6.82
N GLY A 66 19.69 -6.64 7.42
CA GLY A 66 18.47 -6.73 8.23
C GLY A 66 18.70 -6.93 9.73
N GLY A 67 17.63 -6.80 10.50
CA GLY A 67 17.61 -7.01 11.94
C GLY A 67 16.20 -6.98 12.51
N VAL A 68 15.97 -7.70 13.60
CA VAL A 68 14.68 -7.73 14.29
C VAL A 68 14.82 -7.09 15.66
N ILE A 69 13.97 -6.11 15.95
CA ILE A 69 13.94 -5.44 17.25
C ILE A 69 12.56 -5.54 17.90
N ALA A 70 12.49 -6.10 19.11
CA ALA A 70 11.27 -6.08 19.89
C ALA A 70 11.10 -4.69 20.51
N CYS A 71 10.07 -3.93 20.13
CA CYS A 71 9.88 -2.57 20.65
C CYS A 71 8.43 -2.28 21.04
N SER A 72 8.27 -1.26 21.89
CA SER A 72 6.98 -0.71 22.33
C SER A 72 6.63 0.58 21.56
N ALA A 73 6.79 0.59 20.23
CA ALA A 73 6.41 1.70 19.36
C ALA A 73 4.88 1.68 19.12
N LEU A 74 4.13 2.15 20.11
CA LEU A 74 2.67 1.97 20.20
C LEU A 74 1.85 3.05 19.46
N ARG A 75 2.45 4.16 19.02
CA ARG A 75 1.77 5.22 18.27
C ARG A 75 2.28 5.30 16.84
N ARG A 76 1.46 5.79 15.91
CA ARG A 76 1.87 6.07 14.53
C ARG A 76 3.08 7.00 14.49
N SER A 77 3.03 8.10 15.23
CA SER A 77 4.17 9.04 15.33
C SER A 77 5.47 8.41 15.83
N TYR A 78 5.40 7.32 16.60
CA TYR A 78 6.59 6.59 17.04
C TYR A 78 7.17 5.72 15.93
N ARG A 79 6.29 5.13 15.13
CA ARG A 79 6.65 4.30 13.98
C ARG A 79 7.24 5.17 12.87
N ASP A 80 6.66 6.34 12.64
CA ASP A 80 7.18 7.35 11.71
C ASP A 80 8.61 7.77 12.09
N LEU A 81 8.87 8.09 13.37
CA LEU A 81 10.23 8.41 13.86
C LEU A 81 11.25 7.28 13.66
N ILE A 82 10.82 6.01 13.70
CA ILE A 82 11.69 4.87 13.39
C ILE A 82 11.97 4.82 11.88
N ARG A 83 10.94 5.02 11.05
CA ARG A 83 11.04 5.02 9.58
C ARG A 83 11.84 6.20 9.02
N GLU A 84 11.85 7.35 9.70
CA GLU A 84 12.73 8.47 9.35
C GLU A 84 14.21 8.04 9.28
N ALA A 85 14.64 7.14 10.18
CA ALA A 85 16.00 6.59 10.18
C ALA A 85 16.14 5.32 9.31
N CYS A 86 15.09 4.51 9.20
CA CYS A 86 15.08 3.26 8.44
C CYS A 86 13.78 3.14 7.63
N PRO A 87 13.72 3.73 6.42
CA PRO A 87 12.48 3.82 5.62
C PRO A 87 11.82 2.47 5.34
N ASP A 88 12.63 1.44 5.18
CA ASP A 88 12.22 0.06 4.85
C ASP A 88 11.75 -0.75 6.09
N ALA A 89 11.68 -0.13 7.27
CA ALA A 89 11.24 -0.81 8.48
C ALA A 89 9.77 -1.25 8.38
N VAL A 90 9.53 -2.56 8.51
CA VAL A 90 8.19 -3.18 8.55
C VAL A 90 7.79 -3.52 9.99
N PHE A 91 6.55 -3.20 10.37
CA PHE A 91 6.03 -3.40 11.72
C PHE A 91 5.21 -4.69 11.86
N VAL A 92 5.74 -5.65 12.60
CA VAL A 92 4.99 -6.83 13.07
C VAL A 92 4.27 -6.48 14.37
N HIS A 93 2.95 -6.27 14.34
CA HIS A 93 2.17 -5.93 15.53
C HIS A 93 1.56 -7.17 16.18
N VAL A 94 2.13 -7.62 17.30
CA VAL A 94 1.55 -8.71 18.09
C VAL A 94 0.58 -8.13 19.10
N HIS A 95 -0.71 -8.45 18.97
CA HIS A 95 -1.80 -7.89 19.78
C HIS A 95 -2.68 -8.98 20.38
N GLY A 96 -3.44 -8.67 21.43
CA GLY A 96 -4.36 -9.64 22.01
C GLY A 96 -5.30 -9.01 23.04
N PRO A 97 -6.35 -9.72 23.46
CA PRO A 97 -7.28 -9.22 24.46
C PRO A 97 -6.56 -8.97 25.79
N ARG A 98 -7.00 -7.93 26.51
CA ARG A 98 -6.39 -7.48 27.76
C ARG A 98 -6.24 -8.62 28.77
N GLU A 99 -7.22 -9.51 28.85
CA GLU A 99 -7.26 -10.63 29.79
C GLU A 99 -6.11 -11.61 29.55
N LEU A 100 -5.83 -11.91 28.28
CA LEU A 100 -4.71 -12.76 27.86
C LEU A 100 -3.37 -12.09 28.17
N LEU A 101 -3.25 -10.80 27.83
CA LEU A 101 -2.02 -10.04 28.08
C LEU A 101 -1.71 -9.95 29.58
N ALA A 102 -2.73 -9.64 30.38
CA ALA A 102 -2.60 -9.52 31.83
C ALA A 102 -2.27 -10.86 32.50
N SER A 103 -2.83 -11.97 32.01
CA SER A 103 -2.48 -13.31 32.53
C SER A 103 -1.02 -13.66 32.25
N ARG A 104 -0.51 -13.33 31.05
CA ARG A 104 0.89 -13.51 30.67
C ARG A 104 1.85 -12.63 31.47
N VAL A 105 1.50 -11.36 31.73
CA VAL A 105 2.32 -10.47 32.56
C VAL A 105 2.40 -10.99 33.99
N ARG A 106 1.29 -11.45 34.59
CA ARG A 106 1.28 -12.03 35.95
C ARG A 106 2.08 -13.32 36.07
N GLY A 107 2.15 -14.12 35.01
CA GLY A 107 2.86 -15.41 35.00
C GLY A 107 4.38 -15.30 34.82
N ARG A 108 4.96 -14.12 34.63
CA ARG A 108 6.41 -13.94 34.47
C ARG A 108 7.12 -13.91 35.82
N GLU A 109 8.05 -14.82 36.04
CA GLU A 109 9.03 -14.71 37.13
C GLU A 109 10.10 -13.67 36.76
N GLY A 110 10.46 -12.78 37.69
CA GLY A 110 11.65 -11.90 37.57
C GLY A 110 11.43 -10.44 37.15
N HIS A 111 10.26 -10.06 36.62
CA HIS A 111 9.93 -8.65 36.35
C HIS A 111 8.47 -8.37 36.73
N PHE A 112 8.23 -7.93 37.97
CA PHE A 112 6.90 -7.52 38.39
C PHE A 112 6.52 -6.22 37.67
N MET A 113 5.81 -6.35 36.54
CA MET A 113 5.18 -5.22 35.86
C MET A 113 3.80 -4.98 36.49
N PRO A 114 3.56 -3.82 37.14
CA PRO A 114 2.25 -3.49 37.67
C PRO A 114 1.18 -3.53 36.58
N SER A 115 -0.04 -3.96 36.91
CA SER A 115 -1.16 -3.97 35.96
C SER A 115 -1.44 -2.58 35.37
N SER A 116 -1.17 -1.51 36.13
CA SER A 116 -1.29 -0.12 35.69
C SER A 116 -0.39 0.23 34.49
N LEU A 117 0.75 -0.43 34.32
CA LEU A 117 1.60 -0.23 33.14
C LEU A 117 1.03 -0.91 31.89
N LEU A 118 0.35 -2.05 32.04
CA LEU A 118 -0.35 -2.66 30.91
C LEU A 118 -1.52 -1.79 30.45
N ASP A 119 -2.33 -1.30 31.40
CA ASP A 119 -3.48 -0.45 31.08
C ASP A 119 -3.04 0.86 30.41
N SER A 120 -1.93 1.47 30.85
CA SER A 120 -1.38 2.67 30.20
C SER A 120 -0.82 2.39 28.79
N GLN A 121 -0.23 1.22 28.54
CA GLN A 121 0.21 0.84 27.20
C GLN A 121 -0.96 0.57 26.26
N LEU A 122 -2.03 -0.08 26.73
CA LEU A 122 -3.24 -0.29 25.95
C LEU A 122 -3.92 1.03 25.59
N ALA A 123 -3.98 1.98 26.53
CA ALA A 123 -4.51 3.31 26.27
C ALA A 123 -3.64 4.14 25.30
N LEU A 124 -2.34 3.82 25.19
CA LEU A 124 -1.40 4.48 24.29
C LEU A 124 -1.41 3.89 22.88
N LEU A 125 -1.90 2.66 22.70
CA LEU A 125 -1.82 1.90 21.46
C LEU A 125 -2.75 2.48 20.39
N GLU A 126 -2.15 2.91 19.30
CA GLU A 126 -2.81 3.20 18.03
C GLU A 126 -2.57 1.99 17.10
N PRO A 127 -3.65 1.34 16.60
CA PRO A 127 -3.55 0.26 15.60
C PRO A 127 -2.72 0.68 14.38
N LEU A 128 -2.26 -0.30 13.60
CA LEU A 128 -1.64 0.00 12.30
C LEU A 128 -2.71 0.53 11.34
N ALA A 129 -2.45 1.67 10.72
CA ALA A 129 -3.27 2.19 9.63
C ALA A 129 -2.98 1.45 8.31
N PRO A 130 -3.92 1.43 7.34
CA PRO A 130 -3.75 0.70 6.07
C PRO A 130 -2.54 1.15 5.22
N ASP A 131 -2.09 2.39 5.41
CA ASP A 131 -0.94 2.98 4.73
C ASP A 131 0.40 2.68 5.43
N GLU A 132 0.40 2.04 6.60
CA GLU A 132 1.64 1.71 7.31
C GLU A 132 2.22 0.36 6.84
N ALA A 133 3.55 0.30 6.66
CA ALA A 133 4.23 -0.95 6.34
C ALA A 133 4.23 -1.87 7.56
N GLY A 134 3.20 -2.72 7.69
CA GLY A 134 3.09 -3.62 8.83
C GLY A 134 1.91 -4.57 8.74
N THR A 135 1.88 -5.53 9.66
CA THR A 135 0.80 -6.53 9.74
C THR A 135 0.54 -6.89 11.19
N GLU A 136 -0.74 -7.06 11.54
CA GLU A 136 -1.19 -7.45 12.87
C GLU A 136 -1.27 -8.97 13.02
N PHE A 137 -0.90 -9.47 14.19
CA PHE A 137 -0.86 -10.89 14.52
C PHE A 137 -1.45 -11.14 15.92
N ASP A 138 -2.42 -12.05 16.00
CA ASP A 138 -3.08 -12.41 17.25
C ASP A 138 -2.17 -13.25 18.16
N ALA A 139 -1.83 -12.66 19.31
CA ALA A 139 -1.02 -13.20 20.38
C ALA A 139 -1.60 -14.49 20.98
N ALA A 140 -2.86 -14.84 20.73
CA ALA A 140 -3.46 -16.11 21.14
C ALA A 140 -2.79 -17.33 20.48
N HIS A 141 -2.18 -17.16 19.30
CA HIS A 141 -1.40 -18.21 18.64
C HIS A 141 -0.09 -18.48 19.38
N SER A 142 0.48 -19.68 19.20
CA SER A 142 1.80 -20.01 19.74
C SER A 142 2.89 -19.19 19.04
N PRO A 143 4.02 -18.88 19.72
CA PRO A 143 5.12 -18.15 19.10
C PRO A 143 5.63 -18.77 17.80
N THR A 144 5.70 -20.10 17.71
CA THR A 144 6.11 -20.81 16.49
C THR A 144 5.14 -20.58 15.33
N VAL A 145 3.82 -20.64 15.58
CA VAL A 145 2.82 -20.36 14.53
C VAL A 145 2.90 -18.91 14.07
N LEU A 146 3.10 -17.98 15.01
CA LEU A 146 3.29 -16.57 14.67
C LEU A 146 4.53 -16.38 13.80
N VAL A 147 5.68 -16.94 14.19
CA VAL A 147 6.94 -16.82 13.45
C VAL A 147 6.82 -17.37 12.04
N GLU A 148 6.21 -18.55 11.84
CA GLU A 148 6.04 -19.10 10.50
C GLU A 148 5.10 -18.24 9.64
N ARG A 149 4.03 -17.68 10.21
CA ARG A 149 3.14 -16.77 9.49
C ARG A 149 3.84 -15.45 9.12
N ILE A 150 4.58 -14.87 10.07
CA ILE A 150 5.35 -13.65 9.83
C ILE A 150 6.41 -13.92 8.76
N TYR A 151 7.17 -15.00 8.89
CA TYR A 151 8.20 -15.38 7.92
C TYR A 151 7.62 -15.61 6.53
N ALA A 152 6.51 -16.35 6.42
CA ALA A 152 5.82 -16.56 5.15
C ALA A 152 5.39 -15.24 4.50
N GLY A 153 4.85 -14.29 5.29
CA GLY A 153 4.46 -12.97 4.79
C GLY A 153 5.65 -12.10 4.39
N LEU A 154 6.77 -12.17 5.12
CA LEU A 154 8.01 -11.44 4.75
C LEU A 154 8.68 -12.02 3.50
N MET A 155 8.56 -13.33 3.26
CA MET A 155 9.17 -14.01 2.12
C MET A 155 8.24 -14.14 0.91
N SER A 156 6.95 -13.84 1.05
CA SER A 156 6.03 -13.85 -0.08
C SER A 156 6.36 -12.68 -1.00
N THR A 157 6.62 -12.96 -2.27
CA THR A 157 6.59 -11.91 -3.29
C THR A 157 5.21 -11.28 -3.30
N PRO A 158 5.10 -9.94 -3.41
CA PRO A 158 3.81 -9.32 -3.62
C PRO A 158 3.10 -10.00 -4.79
N LYS A 159 1.78 -10.10 -4.71
CA LYS A 159 0.94 -10.62 -5.81
C LYS A 159 -0.03 -9.57 -6.33
N THR A 160 0.22 -8.32 -5.97
CA THR A 160 -0.59 -7.18 -6.35
C THR A 160 0.12 -6.44 -7.48
N ALA A 161 -0.60 -6.08 -8.53
CA ALA A 161 -0.11 -5.13 -9.52
C ALA A 161 -0.81 -3.78 -9.36
N LEU A 162 -0.07 -2.69 -9.59
CA LEU A 162 -0.65 -1.35 -9.76
C LEU A 162 -0.95 -1.16 -11.25
N VAL A 163 -2.20 -0.79 -11.56
CA VAL A 163 -2.67 -0.49 -12.91
C VAL A 163 -2.97 1.00 -13.01
N ILE A 164 -2.17 1.70 -13.79
CA ILE A 164 -2.32 3.13 -14.06
C ILE A 164 -3.10 3.30 -15.37
N VAL A 165 -4.37 3.68 -15.26
CA VAL A 165 -5.28 3.75 -16.40
C VAL A 165 -5.20 5.12 -17.07
N ASP A 166 -4.74 5.14 -18.33
CA ASP A 166 -4.84 6.26 -19.28
C ASP A 166 -4.49 7.65 -18.71
N VAL A 167 -3.43 7.76 -17.89
CA VAL A 167 -2.94 9.06 -17.38
C VAL A 167 -2.07 9.74 -18.46
N GLN A 168 -2.71 10.08 -19.58
CA GLN A 168 -2.10 10.65 -20.78
C GLN A 168 -2.39 12.15 -20.89
N ASN A 169 -1.54 12.88 -21.63
CA ASN A 169 -1.62 14.33 -21.75
C ASN A 169 -2.98 14.84 -22.26
N ASP A 170 -3.61 14.14 -23.21
CA ASP A 170 -4.92 14.55 -23.73
C ASP A 170 -6.05 14.47 -22.70
N PHE A 171 -5.90 13.65 -21.66
CA PHE A 171 -6.86 13.51 -20.57
C PHE A 171 -6.54 14.41 -19.37
N CYS A 172 -5.46 15.20 -19.42
CA CYS A 172 -5.07 16.15 -18.37
C CYS A 172 -5.33 17.61 -18.81
N PRO A 173 -5.48 18.57 -17.88
CA PRO A 173 -5.70 19.98 -18.19
C PRO A 173 -4.78 20.53 -19.31
N GLY A 174 -5.41 21.06 -20.36
CA GLY A 174 -4.73 21.54 -21.58
C GLY A 174 -4.72 20.53 -22.74
N GLY A 175 -5.07 19.27 -22.48
CA GLY A 175 -5.33 18.23 -23.46
C GLY A 175 -6.70 18.37 -24.14
N SER A 176 -6.91 17.58 -25.21
CA SER A 176 -8.13 17.65 -26.02
C SER A 176 -9.39 17.06 -25.38
N LEU A 177 -9.24 16.17 -24.38
CA LEU A 177 -10.32 15.50 -23.66
C LEU A 177 -10.04 15.48 -22.15
N ALA A 178 -9.61 16.63 -21.63
CA ALA A 178 -9.14 16.78 -20.26
C ALA A 178 -10.23 16.52 -19.20
N THR A 179 -9.85 15.85 -18.11
CA THR A 179 -10.59 15.91 -16.85
C THR A 179 -10.05 17.02 -15.95
N ASP A 180 -10.90 17.57 -15.07
CA ASP A 180 -10.55 18.70 -14.22
C ASP A 180 -9.38 18.39 -13.25
N ARG A 181 -9.27 17.14 -12.78
CA ARG A 181 -8.24 16.71 -11.82
C ARG A 181 -7.07 15.95 -12.44
N GLY A 182 -6.93 15.92 -13.77
CA GLY A 182 -5.90 15.11 -14.44
C GLY A 182 -4.47 15.37 -13.96
N ASP A 183 -4.07 16.63 -13.82
CA ASP A 183 -2.74 17.02 -13.30
C ASP A 183 -2.54 16.60 -11.83
N GLU A 184 -3.58 16.78 -11.01
CA GLU A 184 -3.55 16.40 -9.60
C GLU A 184 -3.39 14.89 -9.44
N VAL A 185 -4.18 14.11 -10.18
CA VAL A 185 -4.13 12.64 -10.19
C VAL A 185 -2.75 12.16 -10.65
N ALA A 186 -2.21 12.71 -11.73
CA ALA A 186 -0.88 12.32 -12.21
C ALA A 186 0.22 12.56 -11.16
N ARG A 187 0.18 13.71 -10.47
CA ARG A 187 1.11 14.02 -9.38
C ARG A 187 0.95 13.06 -8.20
N LEU A 188 -0.29 12.80 -7.76
CA LEU A 188 -0.55 11.87 -6.65
C LEU A 188 -0.07 10.46 -6.97
N ILE A 189 -0.30 9.98 -8.19
CA ILE A 189 0.19 8.67 -8.64
C ILE A 189 1.72 8.63 -8.63
N GLY A 190 2.40 9.66 -9.13
CA GLY A 190 3.86 9.73 -9.09
C GLY A 190 4.44 9.70 -7.67
N GLU A 191 3.85 10.46 -6.74
CA GLU A 191 4.21 10.44 -5.31
C GLU A 191 3.93 9.07 -4.66
N TYR A 192 2.84 8.42 -5.08
CA TYR A 192 2.47 7.10 -4.60
C TYR A 192 3.44 6.03 -5.11
N GLN A 193 3.84 6.07 -6.38
CA GLN A 193 4.87 5.18 -6.94
C GLN A 193 6.19 5.30 -6.16
N ASP A 194 6.63 6.53 -5.84
CA ASP A 194 7.87 6.75 -5.08
C ASP A 194 7.81 6.20 -3.64
N SER A 195 6.64 6.22 -3.01
CA SER A 195 6.49 5.90 -1.57
C SER A 195 5.91 4.50 -1.28
N HIS A 196 5.30 3.86 -2.29
CA HIS A 196 4.57 2.59 -2.15
C HIS A 196 4.90 1.58 -3.25
N GLY A 197 5.82 1.89 -4.18
CA GLY A 197 6.16 1.01 -5.30
C GLY A 197 6.65 -0.38 -4.87
N ASP A 198 7.30 -0.47 -3.72
CA ASP A 198 7.77 -1.72 -3.10
C ASP A 198 6.64 -2.70 -2.70
N ARG A 199 5.39 -2.21 -2.62
CA ARG A 199 4.21 -3.04 -2.34
C ARG A 199 3.72 -3.82 -3.55
N TYR A 200 4.13 -3.44 -4.75
CA TYR A 200 3.63 -4.00 -5.98
C TYR A 200 4.63 -5.00 -6.56
N ALA A 201 4.10 -6.14 -7.00
CA ALA A 201 4.86 -7.12 -7.76
C ALA A 201 5.18 -6.56 -9.15
N HIS A 202 4.19 -5.86 -9.71
CA HIS A 202 4.26 -5.24 -11.02
C HIS A 202 3.57 -3.89 -11.05
N VAL A 203 4.10 -2.97 -11.86
CA VAL A 203 3.43 -1.71 -12.19
C VAL A 203 3.25 -1.65 -13.70
N VAL A 204 2.01 -1.48 -14.14
CA VAL A 204 1.64 -1.43 -15.55
C VAL A 204 0.75 -0.24 -15.83
N ALA A 205 0.74 0.21 -17.09
CA ALA A 205 -0.15 1.27 -17.52
C ALA A 205 -0.96 0.86 -18.75
N THR A 206 -2.14 1.44 -18.89
CA THR A 206 -2.89 1.41 -20.14
C THR A 206 -2.69 2.73 -20.88
N GLN A 207 -2.79 2.67 -22.20
CA GLN A 207 -2.82 3.85 -23.04
C GLN A 207 -3.92 3.71 -24.07
N ASP A 208 -4.77 4.72 -24.15
CA ASP A 208 -5.58 4.92 -25.34
C ASP A 208 -4.64 5.29 -26.50
N TRP A 209 -4.79 4.60 -27.62
CA TRP A 209 -3.80 4.64 -28.68
C TRP A 209 -4.46 4.53 -30.06
N HIS A 210 -4.93 5.65 -30.59
CA HIS A 210 -5.76 5.68 -31.79
C HIS A 210 -4.95 5.88 -33.07
N ILE A 211 -5.02 4.92 -34.00
CA ILE A 211 -4.44 5.04 -35.36
C ILE A 211 -5.51 5.57 -36.32
N ASP A 212 -6.65 4.87 -36.39
CA ASP A 212 -7.82 5.29 -37.16
C ASP A 212 -9.09 4.65 -36.55
N PRO A 213 -9.66 5.26 -35.49
CA PRO A 213 -10.78 4.67 -34.76
C PRO A 213 -12.15 4.97 -35.41
N GLY A 214 -12.17 5.57 -36.61
CA GLY A 214 -13.38 5.84 -37.36
C GLY A 214 -14.37 6.75 -36.62
N ALA A 215 -15.60 6.26 -36.43
CA ALA A 215 -16.71 7.03 -35.84
C ALA A 215 -16.51 7.42 -34.36
N HIS A 216 -15.47 6.89 -33.71
CA HIS A 216 -15.05 7.31 -32.37
C HIS A 216 -14.70 8.80 -32.32
N PHE A 217 -14.11 9.34 -33.40
CA PHE A 217 -13.79 10.78 -33.50
C PHE A 217 -14.89 11.56 -34.22
N SER A 218 -15.25 12.70 -33.65
CA SER A 218 -16.26 13.63 -34.18
C SER A 218 -15.89 15.08 -33.90
N ASP A 219 -16.14 15.96 -34.88
CA ASP A 219 -16.09 17.42 -34.68
C ASP A 219 -17.26 17.94 -33.81
N ASN A 220 -18.29 17.12 -33.62
CA ASN A 220 -19.47 17.40 -32.77
C ASN A 220 -19.73 16.19 -31.87
N PRO A 221 -18.87 15.93 -30.87
CA PRO A 221 -18.96 14.75 -30.02
C PRO A 221 -20.17 14.82 -29.07
N ASP A 222 -20.75 13.66 -28.78
CA ASP A 222 -21.82 13.51 -27.79
C ASP A 222 -21.31 13.21 -26.37
N TYR A 223 -20.00 12.91 -26.22
CA TYR A 223 -19.35 12.55 -24.95
C TYR A 223 -19.98 11.32 -24.28
N VAL A 224 -20.54 10.44 -25.11
CA VAL A 224 -21.07 9.12 -24.75
C VAL A 224 -20.37 8.06 -25.60
N ASP A 225 -20.56 8.11 -26.91
CA ASP A 225 -20.03 7.13 -27.87
C ASP A 225 -19.15 7.79 -28.95
N SER A 226 -19.05 9.12 -28.95
CA SER A 226 -18.21 9.91 -29.86
C SER A 226 -17.48 11.04 -29.13
N TRP A 227 -16.26 11.33 -29.56
CA TRP A 227 -15.28 12.13 -28.82
C TRP A 227 -14.53 13.11 -29.74
N PRO A 228 -13.97 14.20 -29.21
CA PRO A 228 -13.00 15.00 -29.96
C PRO A 228 -11.77 14.15 -30.30
N VAL A 229 -10.93 14.57 -31.25
CA VAL A 229 -9.67 13.86 -31.54
C VAL A 229 -8.76 13.90 -30.30
N HIS A 230 -8.35 12.72 -29.83
CA HIS A 230 -7.49 12.54 -28.66
C HIS A 230 -6.59 11.32 -28.85
N CYS A 231 -5.52 11.22 -28.06
CA CYS A 231 -4.66 10.05 -27.94
C CYS A 231 -4.24 9.43 -29.28
N VAL A 232 -4.00 10.29 -30.28
CA VAL A 232 -3.53 9.87 -31.60
C VAL A 232 -2.17 9.20 -31.44
N ALA A 233 -2.00 8.03 -32.05
CA ALA A 233 -0.77 7.25 -31.97
C ALA A 233 0.47 8.12 -32.27
N ASP A 234 1.49 7.97 -31.43
CA ASP A 234 2.77 8.69 -31.48
C ASP A 234 2.68 10.23 -31.31
N SER A 235 1.53 10.77 -30.90
CA SER A 235 1.37 12.19 -30.59
C SER A 235 1.82 12.54 -29.17
N GLU A 236 2.05 13.83 -28.92
CA GLU A 236 2.27 14.34 -27.56
C GLU A 236 1.05 14.09 -26.66
N GLY A 237 -0.16 14.21 -27.20
CA GLY A 237 -1.42 13.95 -26.49
C GLY A 237 -1.53 12.51 -25.96
N ALA A 238 -1.02 11.53 -26.71
CA ALA A 238 -1.01 10.13 -26.32
C ALA A 238 0.11 9.75 -25.33
N ALA A 239 1.10 10.62 -25.10
CA ALA A 239 2.15 10.33 -24.13
C ALA A 239 1.63 10.37 -22.69
N MET A 240 2.22 9.58 -21.80
CA MET A 240 1.93 9.64 -20.36
C MET A 240 2.25 11.03 -19.81
N HIS A 241 1.45 11.47 -18.84
CA HIS A 241 1.70 12.72 -18.15
C HIS A 241 3.05 12.70 -17.43
N ARG A 242 3.80 13.81 -17.50
CA ARG A 242 5.19 13.93 -17.03
C ARG A 242 5.42 13.59 -15.55
N ASP A 243 4.38 13.70 -14.72
CA ASP A 243 4.49 13.50 -13.27
C ASP A 243 4.40 12.01 -12.88
N VAL A 244 3.94 11.15 -13.79
CA VAL A 244 3.94 9.69 -13.62
C VAL A 244 5.37 9.15 -13.75
N ARG A 245 5.79 8.25 -12.85
CA ARG A 245 7.10 7.57 -12.91
C ARG A 245 7.07 6.50 -13.99
N THR A 246 7.39 6.90 -15.22
CA THR A 246 7.37 6.02 -16.40
C THR A 246 8.47 4.97 -16.41
N ASP A 247 9.55 5.19 -15.67
CA ASP A 247 10.65 4.26 -15.42
C ASP A 247 10.25 3.11 -14.49
N ALA A 248 9.20 3.29 -13.69
CA ALA A 248 8.62 2.23 -12.85
C ALA A 248 7.59 1.36 -13.61
N ILE A 249 7.15 1.74 -14.81
CA ILE A 249 6.15 0.99 -15.59
C ILE A 249 6.83 -0.09 -16.42
N GLU A 250 6.43 -1.35 -16.21
CA GLU A 250 7.02 -2.52 -16.89
C GLU A 250 6.39 -2.82 -18.25
N ALA A 251 5.11 -2.47 -18.43
CA ALA A 251 4.37 -2.72 -19.66
C ALA A 251 3.30 -1.65 -19.88
N TYR A 252 3.09 -1.31 -21.17
CA TYR A 252 2.04 -0.42 -21.64
C TYR A 252 1.04 -1.21 -22.48
N PHE A 253 -0.17 -1.37 -21.99
CA PHE A 253 -1.26 -2.04 -22.71
C PHE A 253 -2.01 -1.01 -23.55
N ARG A 254 -1.77 -1.03 -24.85
CA ARG A 254 -2.37 -0.08 -25.79
C ARG A 254 -3.70 -0.61 -26.26
N LYS A 255 -4.73 0.23 -26.19
CA LYS A 255 -6.09 -0.10 -26.62
C LYS A 255 -6.59 0.92 -27.64
N GLY A 256 -7.60 0.52 -28.42
CA GLY A 256 -8.35 1.45 -29.27
C GLY A 256 -7.72 1.78 -30.63
N ALA A 257 -6.75 1.01 -31.13
CA ALA A 257 -6.03 1.32 -32.38
C ALA A 257 -6.93 1.60 -33.59
N TYR A 258 -7.99 0.81 -33.77
CA TYR A 258 -8.87 0.87 -34.95
C TYR A 258 -10.37 0.86 -34.59
N THR A 259 -10.71 0.95 -33.30
CA THR A 259 -12.08 0.95 -32.77
C THR A 259 -12.07 1.61 -31.39
N ALA A 260 -13.24 2.01 -30.88
CA ALA A 260 -13.36 2.40 -29.47
C ALA A 260 -12.99 1.22 -28.56
N ALA A 261 -12.25 1.49 -27.48
CA ALA A 261 -11.92 0.54 -26.42
C ALA A 261 -11.84 1.28 -25.09
N TYR A 262 -12.45 0.73 -24.06
CA TYR A 262 -12.57 1.40 -22.76
C TYR A 262 -11.78 0.66 -21.68
N SER A 263 -11.78 -0.67 -21.70
CA SER A 263 -11.09 -1.48 -20.70
C SER A 263 -9.62 -1.70 -21.07
N GLY A 264 -8.73 -1.61 -20.08
CA GLY A 264 -7.34 -2.02 -20.22
C GLY A 264 -7.18 -3.48 -20.65
N PHE A 265 -8.16 -4.33 -20.37
CA PHE A 265 -8.18 -5.74 -20.77
C PHE A 265 -8.42 -5.95 -22.27
N GLU A 266 -8.87 -4.91 -22.98
CA GLU A 266 -8.93 -4.89 -24.45
C GLU A 266 -7.57 -4.54 -25.08
N GLY A 267 -6.63 -4.05 -24.27
CA GLY A 267 -5.30 -3.67 -24.71
C GLY A 267 -4.30 -4.83 -24.71
N ASP A 268 -3.26 -4.67 -25.51
CA ASP A 268 -2.13 -5.59 -25.56
C ASP A 268 -0.79 -4.85 -25.45
N ALA A 269 0.21 -5.58 -24.97
CA ALA A 269 1.62 -5.19 -24.98
C ALA A 269 2.39 -6.24 -25.79
N ASP A 270 2.92 -5.83 -26.94
CA ASP A 270 3.63 -6.71 -27.88
C ASP A 270 2.83 -7.98 -28.27
N GLY A 271 1.51 -7.83 -28.45
CA GLY A 271 0.60 -8.93 -28.79
C GLY A 271 0.16 -9.80 -27.61
N VAL A 272 0.56 -9.47 -26.38
CA VAL A 272 0.14 -10.17 -25.15
C VAL A 272 -0.95 -9.36 -24.46
N SER A 273 -2.11 -9.98 -24.22
CA SER A 273 -3.21 -9.33 -23.50
C SER A 273 -2.82 -8.99 -22.06
N MET A 274 -3.42 -7.93 -21.50
CA MET A 274 -3.21 -7.55 -20.10
C MET A 274 -3.49 -8.70 -19.13
N ARG A 275 -4.59 -9.44 -19.35
CA ARG A 275 -4.94 -10.61 -18.54
C ARG A 275 -3.83 -11.64 -18.51
N ASP A 276 -3.37 -12.05 -19.68
CA ASP A 276 -2.42 -13.16 -19.79
C ASP A 276 -1.06 -12.74 -19.22
N TRP A 277 -0.64 -11.49 -19.49
CA TRP A 277 0.58 -10.91 -18.93
C TRP A 277 0.60 -10.94 -17.40
N LEU A 278 -0.51 -10.52 -16.77
CA LEU A 278 -0.67 -10.52 -15.31
C LEU A 278 -0.72 -11.94 -14.72
N ARG A 279 -1.45 -12.87 -15.36
CA ARG A 279 -1.60 -14.25 -14.87
C ARG A 279 -0.31 -15.05 -14.98
N GLU A 280 0.44 -14.91 -16.06
CA GLU A 280 1.76 -15.56 -16.21
C GLU A 280 2.75 -15.14 -15.13
N ARG A 281 2.55 -13.94 -14.55
CA ARG A 281 3.36 -13.38 -13.46
C ARG A 281 2.81 -13.64 -12.07
N GLY A 282 1.74 -14.44 -11.95
CA GLY A 282 1.17 -14.82 -10.66
C GLY A 282 0.48 -13.67 -9.91
N VAL A 283 0.05 -12.62 -10.63
CA VAL A 283 -0.76 -11.55 -10.04
C VAL A 283 -2.15 -12.09 -9.68
N GLU A 284 -2.57 -11.78 -8.45
CA GLU A 284 -3.86 -12.16 -7.88
C GLU A 284 -4.74 -10.94 -7.58
N LYS A 285 -4.11 -9.77 -7.35
CA LYS A 285 -4.80 -8.54 -6.95
C LYS A 285 -4.39 -7.36 -7.82
N LEU A 286 -5.32 -6.45 -8.07
CA LEU A 286 -5.06 -5.22 -8.80
C LEU A 286 -5.49 -4.01 -7.97
N ASP A 287 -4.57 -3.07 -7.80
CA ASP A 287 -4.91 -1.71 -7.41
C ASP A 287 -5.03 -0.86 -8.68
N ILE A 288 -6.17 -0.21 -8.86
CA ILE A 288 -6.48 0.56 -10.07
C ILE A 288 -6.59 2.04 -9.73
N VAL A 289 -5.90 2.87 -10.52
CA VAL A 289 -5.88 4.33 -10.45
C VAL A 289 -5.99 4.91 -11.86
N GLY A 290 -6.24 6.22 -11.97
CA GLY A 290 -6.11 6.94 -13.24
C GLY A 290 -7.41 7.55 -13.76
N ILE A 291 -7.55 7.58 -15.08
CA ILE A 291 -8.53 8.44 -15.77
C ILE A 291 -9.22 7.62 -16.89
N ALA A 292 -10.52 7.80 -17.17
CA ALA A 292 -11.50 8.48 -16.34
C ALA A 292 -12.27 7.50 -15.44
N THR A 293 -12.62 7.93 -14.22
CA THR A 293 -13.35 7.12 -13.22
C THR A 293 -14.61 6.47 -13.78
N ASP A 294 -15.41 7.23 -14.53
CA ASP A 294 -16.69 6.83 -15.12
C ASP A 294 -16.58 6.07 -16.44
N HIS A 295 -15.38 5.97 -17.01
CA HIS A 295 -15.11 5.30 -18.28
C HIS A 295 -14.04 4.21 -18.12
N CYS A 296 -12.79 4.48 -18.48
CA CYS A 296 -11.74 3.46 -18.59
C CYS A 296 -11.41 2.79 -17.25
N VAL A 297 -11.40 3.54 -16.14
CA VAL A 297 -11.17 2.98 -14.80
C VAL A 297 -12.28 1.99 -14.44
N ARG A 298 -13.54 2.39 -14.64
CA ARG A 298 -14.72 1.55 -14.42
C ARG A 298 -14.66 0.28 -15.27
N ALA A 299 -14.44 0.41 -16.57
CA ALA A 299 -14.41 -0.72 -17.49
C ALA A 299 -13.28 -1.71 -17.14
N THR A 300 -12.08 -1.18 -16.89
CA THR A 300 -10.90 -1.98 -16.49
C THR A 300 -11.15 -2.72 -15.17
N ALA A 301 -11.77 -2.07 -14.19
CA ALA A 301 -12.06 -2.68 -12.90
C ALA A 301 -13.14 -3.77 -12.99
N LEU A 302 -14.17 -3.58 -13.82
CA LEU A 302 -15.19 -4.60 -14.05
C LEU A 302 -14.61 -5.84 -14.75
N ASP A 303 -13.82 -5.65 -15.79
CA ASP A 303 -13.19 -6.76 -16.51
C ASP A 303 -12.15 -7.49 -15.64
N ALA A 304 -11.44 -6.77 -14.78
CA ALA A 304 -10.56 -7.38 -13.79
C ALA A 304 -11.32 -8.31 -12.83
N LEU A 305 -12.49 -7.88 -12.35
CA LEU A 305 -13.34 -8.71 -11.50
C LEU A 305 -13.87 -9.93 -12.27
N GLU A 306 -14.32 -9.76 -13.52
CA GLU A 306 -14.77 -10.87 -14.37
C GLU A 306 -13.63 -11.86 -14.68
N ALA A 307 -12.40 -11.36 -14.77
CA ALA A 307 -11.20 -12.15 -14.96
C ALA A 307 -10.65 -12.77 -13.64
N ASP A 308 -11.43 -12.77 -12.56
CA ASP A 308 -11.12 -13.35 -11.24
C ASP A 308 -9.92 -12.70 -10.50
N PHE A 309 -9.68 -11.40 -10.70
CA PHE A 309 -8.74 -10.65 -9.85
C PHE A 309 -9.45 -10.05 -8.62
N GLU A 310 -8.78 -9.99 -7.48
CA GLU A 310 -9.23 -9.11 -6.40
C GLU A 310 -8.94 -7.66 -6.79
N VAL A 311 -9.95 -6.79 -6.79
CA VAL A 311 -9.82 -5.40 -7.25
C VAL A 311 -10.00 -4.42 -6.11
N ARG A 312 -9.08 -3.46 -6.02
CA ARG A 312 -9.24 -2.25 -5.22
C ARG A 312 -9.02 -1.01 -6.09
N VAL A 313 -9.88 -0.02 -5.95
CA VAL A 313 -9.74 1.29 -6.63
C VAL A 313 -9.29 2.32 -5.59
N LEU A 314 -8.17 3.00 -5.86
CA LEU A 314 -7.66 4.06 -4.98
C LEU A 314 -8.25 5.40 -5.44
N THR A 315 -9.39 5.74 -4.86
CA THR A 315 -10.32 6.76 -5.37
C THR A 315 -9.76 8.17 -5.36
N ASP A 316 -8.89 8.51 -4.41
CA ASP A 316 -8.20 9.80 -4.38
C ASP A 316 -7.32 10.04 -5.62
N MET A 317 -6.87 8.96 -6.27
CA MET A 317 -6.05 8.94 -7.48
C MET A 317 -6.87 8.60 -8.75
N CYS A 318 -8.17 8.93 -8.74
CA CYS A 318 -9.04 8.81 -9.89
C CYS A 318 -9.69 10.15 -10.25
N SER A 319 -9.95 10.40 -11.53
CA SER A 319 -10.68 11.59 -11.99
C SER A 319 -11.81 11.21 -12.95
N PRO A 320 -13.09 11.51 -12.65
CA PRO A 320 -14.17 11.32 -13.61
C PRO A 320 -14.15 12.40 -14.71
N VAL A 321 -14.84 12.12 -15.82
CA VAL A 321 -15.27 13.16 -16.78
C VAL A 321 -16.45 13.94 -16.21
N ASP A 322 -17.41 13.24 -15.58
CA ASP A 322 -18.54 13.85 -14.87
C ASP A 322 -18.66 13.29 -13.45
N GLU A 323 -18.75 14.16 -12.45
CA GLU A 323 -18.77 13.77 -11.03
C GLU A 323 -19.94 12.83 -10.67
N ALA A 324 -21.13 13.05 -11.24
CA ALA A 324 -22.29 12.22 -10.93
C ALA A 324 -22.17 10.82 -11.56
N ARG A 325 -21.64 10.72 -12.79
CA ARG A 325 -21.29 9.44 -13.42
C ARG A 325 -20.14 8.76 -12.69
N GLY A 326 -19.16 9.51 -12.20
CA GLY A 326 -18.04 9.00 -11.40
C GLY A 326 -18.51 8.31 -10.13
N GLU A 327 -19.36 8.97 -9.35
CA GLU A 327 -19.96 8.38 -8.15
C GLU A 327 -20.80 7.13 -8.47
N ALA A 328 -21.59 7.18 -9.55
CA ALA A 328 -22.37 6.03 -9.99
C ALA A 328 -21.48 4.84 -10.38
N ALA A 329 -20.36 5.10 -11.06
CA ALA A 329 -19.37 4.11 -11.43
C ALA A 329 -18.74 3.45 -10.19
N LEU A 330 -18.31 4.22 -9.20
CA LEU A 330 -17.73 3.68 -7.96
C LEU A 330 -18.73 2.80 -7.20
N GLN A 331 -20.01 3.21 -7.13
CA GLN A 331 -21.06 2.40 -6.52
C GLN A 331 -21.32 1.09 -7.27
N GLU A 332 -21.20 1.09 -8.60
CA GLU A 332 -21.28 -0.13 -9.41
C GLU A 332 -20.12 -1.07 -9.12
N LEU A 333 -18.88 -0.56 -9.04
CA LEU A 333 -17.69 -1.35 -8.73
C LEU A 333 -17.81 -2.03 -7.37
N VAL A 334 -18.31 -1.33 -6.34
CA VAL A 334 -18.57 -1.92 -5.02
C VAL A 334 -19.60 -3.05 -5.10
N LYS A 335 -20.68 -2.87 -5.88
CA LYS A 335 -21.71 -3.92 -6.07
C LYS A 335 -21.14 -5.13 -6.81
N ALA A 336 -20.19 -4.92 -7.72
CA ALA A 336 -19.50 -5.97 -8.44
C ALA A 336 -18.43 -6.70 -7.61
N GLY A 337 -18.02 -6.13 -6.46
CA GLY A 337 -17.10 -6.76 -5.50
C GLY A 337 -15.74 -6.06 -5.35
N ALA A 338 -15.53 -4.91 -5.99
CA ALA A 338 -14.33 -4.11 -5.77
C ALA A 338 -14.33 -3.45 -4.38
N GLN A 339 -13.13 -3.26 -3.83
CA GLN A 339 -12.92 -2.42 -2.66
C GLN A 339 -12.60 -0.99 -3.09
N LEU A 340 -13.08 0.00 -2.34
CA LEU A 340 -12.69 1.40 -2.53
C LEU A 340 -11.78 1.80 -1.37
N SER A 341 -10.74 2.56 -1.69
CA SER A 341 -9.82 3.16 -0.71
C SER A 341 -9.48 4.58 -1.10
#